data_AF-A0A6J0BQQ0-F1
#
_entry.id   AF-A0A6J0BQQ0-F1
#
_cell.length_a   1.000
_cell.length_b   1.000
_cell.length_c   1.000
_cell.angle_alpha   90.00
_cell.angle_beta   90.00
_cell.angle_gamma   90.00
#
_symmetry.space_group_name_H-M   'P 1'
#
loop_
_entity.id
_entity.type
_entity.pdbx_description
1 polymer ?
#
loop_
_entity_poly.entity_id
_entity_poly.type
_entity_poly.pdbx_seq_one_letter_code
_entity_poly.pdbx_strand_id
1 'polypeptide(L)' 'MAILGFTREFLLMVVPLTGYAFGSWIDRQESLRMTRFRDKSALYGRTLAPGEPPSWP' A
#
# COMPACT_ATOMS: atom_id res chain seq x y z
N MET A 1 -0.59 -23.34 -29.70
CA MET A 1 0.58 -23.80 -28.93
C MET A 1 0.77 -22.86 -27.74
N ALA A 2 0.31 -23.27 -26.55
CA ALA A 2 0.65 -22.57 -25.32
C ALA A 2 2.01 -23.07 -24.88
N ILE A 3 3.03 -22.21 -24.93
CA ILE A 3 4.33 -22.52 -24.34
C ILE A 3 4.13 -22.31 -22.83
N LEU A 4 4.14 -23.40 -22.05
CA LEU A 4 3.96 -23.44 -20.58
C LEU A 4 2.54 -23.24 -20.02
N GLY A 5 1.47 -23.54 -20.76
CA GLY A 5 0.10 -23.57 -20.20
C GLY A 5 -0.50 -22.20 -19.84
N PHE A 6 0.22 -21.11 -20.08
CA PHE A 6 -0.31 -19.75 -20.04
C PHE A 6 -1.26 -19.57 -21.23
N THR A 7 -2.55 -19.69 -20.97
CA THR A 7 -3.57 -19.35 -21.97
C THR A 7 -3.86 -17.85 -21.92
N ARG A 8 -4.44 -17.30 -23.00
CA ARG A 8 -4.79 -15.87 -23.08
C ARG A 8 -5.75 -15.46 -21.96
N GLU A 9 -6.58 -16.40 -21.53
CA GLU A 9 -7.55 -16.25 -20.45
C GLU A 9 -6.86 -16.12 -19.09
N PHE A 10 -5.70 -16.75 -18.88
CA PHE A 10 -4.91 -16.58 -17.66
C PHE A 10 -4.36 -15.15 -17.53
N LEU A 11 -3.90 -14.56 -18.64
CA LEU A 11 -3.43 -13.18 -18.64
C LEU A 11 -4.54 -12.18 -18.28
N LEU A 12 -5.79 -12.45 -18.69
CA LEU A 12 -6.93 -11.62 -18.34
C LEU A 12 -7.19 -11.57 -16.82
N MET A 13 -6.80 -12.59 -16.07
CA MET A 13 -6.93 -12.59 -14.61
C MET A 13 -5.66 -12.04 -13.92
N VAL A 14 -4.48 -12.40 -14.40
CA VAL A 14 -3.22 -12.00 -13.76
C VAL A 14 -2.94 -10.50 -13.90
N VAL A 15 -3.23 -9.89 -15.04
CA VAL A 15 -2.99 -8.46 -15.26
C VAL A 15 -3.77 -7.57 -14.28
N PRO A 16 -5.10 -7.71 -14.08
CA PRO A 16 -5.81 -6.89 -13.11
C PRO A 16 -5.37 -7.17 -11.66
N LEU A 17 -5.08 -8.42 -11.30
CA LEU A 17 -4.61 -8.77 -9.95
C LEU A 17 -3.24 -8.14 -9.64
N THR A 18 -2.30 -8.23 -10.58
CA THR A 18 -0.97 -7.60 -10.44
C THR A 18 -1.08 -6.08 -10.45
N GLY A 19 -1.93 -5.50 -11.30
CA GLY A 19 -2.21 -4.06 -11.31
C GLY A 19 -2.77 -3.56 -9.99
N TYR A 20 -3.73 -4.29 -9.38
CA TYR A 20 -4.27 -3.95 -8.06
C TYR A 20 -3.20 -4.01 -6.97
N ALA A 21 -2.44 -5.11 -6.90
CA ALA A 21 -1.40 -5.28 -5.89
C ALA A 21 -0.32 -4.19 -6.00
N PHE A 22 0.09 -3.87 -7.24
CA PHE A 22 1.07 -2.82 -7.50
C PHE A 22 0.52 -1.42 -7.20
N GLY A 23 -0.73 -1.13 -7.57
CA GLY A 23 -1.40 0.12 -7.23
C GLY A 23 -1.48 0.34 -5.72
N SER A 24 -1.94 -0.68 -4.98
CA SER A 24 -1.99 -0.63 -3.51
C SER A 24 -0.61 -0.41 -2.87
N TRP A 25 0.43 -0.99 -3.46
CA TRP A 25 1.80 -0.76 -3.02
C TRP A 25 2.25 0.69 -3.22
N ILE A 26 1.93 1.30 -4.37
CA ILE A 26 2.22 2.73 -4.63
C ILE A 26 1.49 3.63 -3.65
N ASP A 27 0.20 3.39 -3.41
CA ASP A 27 -0.60 4.18 -2.47
C ASP A 27 -0.03 4.15 -1.06
N ARG A 28 0.52 3.00 -0.64
CA ARG A 28 1.24 2.86 0.63
C ARG A 28 2.51 3.70 0.65
N GLN A 29 3.30 3.71 -0.41
CA GLN A 29 4.51 4.55 -0.48
C GLN A 29 4.18 6.04 -0.39
N GLU A 30 3.12 6.49 -1.05
CA GLU A 30 2.70 7.89 -0.97
C GLU A 30 2.19 8.24 0.42
N SER A 31 1.44 7.33 1.05
CA SER A 31 1.00 7.50 2.45
C SER A 31 2.18 7.65 3.41
N LEU A 32 3.27 6.90 3.21
CA LEU A 32 4.51 7.03 4.00
C LEU A 32 5.20 8.39 3.78
N ARG A 33 5.12 8.96 2.57
CA ARG A 33 5.62 10.31 2.28
C ARG A 33 4.80 11.41 2.97
N MET A 34 3.50 11.16 3.18
CA MET A 34 2.56 12.08 3.83
C MET A 34 2.56 12.00 5.37
N THR A 35 3.61 11.47 6.00
CA THR A 35 3.70 11.29 7.46
C THR A 35 4.21 12.52 8.23
N ARG A 36 4.57 13.61 7.56
CA ARG A 36 5.21 14.79 8.21
C ARG A 36 4.36 15.45 9.30
N PHE A 37 3.04 15.45 9.12
CA PHE A 37 2.07 16.03 10.05
C PHE A 37 1.37 14.99 10.94
N ARG A 38 1.86 13.75 10.92
CA ARG A 38 1.36 12.69 11.78
C ARG A 38 1.55 13.03 13.26
N ASP A 39 0.53 12.74 14.06
CA ASP A 39 0.50 12.99 15.52
C ASP A 39 0.72 14.47 15.91
N LYS A 40 0.42 15.40 14.99
CA LYS A 40 0.59 16.85 15.20
C LYS A 40 -0.69 17.67 14.96
N SER A 41 -1.81 17.02 14.66
CA SER A 41 -3.08 17.71 14.47
C SER A 41 -3.65 18.22 15.81
N ALA A 42 -4.49 19.26 15.77
CA ALA A 42 -5.09 19.80 16.98
C ALA A 42 -5.98 18.79 17.74
N LEU A 43 -6.59 17.84 17.01
CA LEU A 43 -7.49 16.84 17.57
C LEU A 43 -6.79 15.55 18.03
N TYR A 44 -5.74 15.12 17.31
CA TYR A 44 -5.07 13.83 17.55
C TYR A 44 -3.57 13.97 17.89
N GLY A 45 -3.09 15.19 18.13
CA GLY A 45 -1.72 15.43 18.54
C GLY A 45 -1.45 14.89 19.94
N ARG A 46 -0.46 14.01 20.07
CA ARG A 46 -0.10 13.39 21.35
C ARG A 46 1.37 13.01 21.43
N THR A 47 1.86 12.86 22.65
CA THR A 47 3.18 12.28 22.92
C THR A 47 3.05 10.75 22.95
N LEU A 48 3.88 10.06 22.16
CA LEU A 48 3.91 8.60 22.12
C LEU A 48 4.63 8.03 23.34
N ALA A 49 4.16 6.89 23.85
CA ALA A 49 4.88 6.16 24.89
C ALA A 49 6.20 5.58 24.34
N PRO A 50 7.20 5.29 25.20
CA PRO A 50 8.45 4.67 24.75
C PRO A 50 8.18 3.34 24.03
N GLY A 51 8.61 3.24 22.77
CA GLY A 51 8.43 2.05 21.93
C GLY A 51 7.06 1.94 21.25
N GLU A 52 6.15 2.91 21.43
CA GLU A 52 4.86 2.90 20.75
C GLU A 52 5.03 3.26 19.25
N PRO A 53 4.43 2.48 18.33
CA PRO A 53 4.43 2.84 16.93
C PRO A 53 3.62 4.12 16.69
N PRO A 54 3.90 4.85 15.60
CA PRO A 54 3.11 6.01 15.23
C PRO A 54 1.66 5.62 14.90
N SER A 55 0.73 6.59 14.96
CA SER A 55 -0.70 6.28 14.82
C SER A 55 -1.11 5.76 13.43
N TRP A 56 -0.38 6.09 12.36
CA TRP A 56 -0.62 5.61 10.98
C TRP A 56 0.51 5.99 9.99
N PRO A 57 0.60 5.40 8.80
CA PRO A 57 0.24 4.02 8.54
C PRO A 57 1.21 3.06 9.26
#